data_AF-A0A7C7JRA0-F1
#
_entry.id   AF-A0A7C7JRA0-F1
#
_cell.length_a   1.000
_cell.length_b   1.000
_cell.length_c   1.000
_cell.angle_alpha   90.00
_cell.angle_beta   90.00
_cell.angle_gamma   90.00
#
_symmetry.space_group_name_H-M   'P 1'
#
loop_
_entity.id
_entity.type
_entity.pdbx_description
1 polymer ?
#
loop_
_entity_poly.entity_id
_entity_poly.type
_entity_poly.pdbx_seq_one_letter_code
_entity_poly.pdbx_strand_id
1 'polypeptide(L)'
;MRRREDIVLFLSTLPVPKSNRYIRRKNGQVFKPARVLHWESRALWEIRNQFDGDGFKKPVSVEVYFFLPDRRKRDIDNMLKTLWDILEKANVIANDNLIFATKTVKVPKSGTSGTVIVIKPFRNPKRVIEEYRLHLEEFKKELST
;
A
#
# COMPACT_ATOMS: atom_id res chain seq x y z
N MET A 1 26.50 -7.75 7.24
CA MET A 1 25.05 -7.69 6.97
C MET A 1 24.79 -6.58 5.97
N ARG A 2 24.63 -6.90 4.67
CA ARG A 2 24.36 -5.88 3.63
C ARG A 2 23.05 -5.16 3.99
N ARG A 3 23.07 -3.82 4.08
CA ARG A 3 21.86 -3.02 4.14
C ARG A 3 21.02 -3.40 2.92
N ARG A 4 19.81 -3.92 3.10
CA ARG A 4 18.88 -4.06 1.97
C ARG A 4 18.63 -2.65 1.45
N GLU A 5 18.97 -2.44 0.18
CA GLU A 5 18.71 -1.18 -0.53
C GLU A 5 17.19 -0.97 -0.65
N ASP A 6 16.82 0.29 -0.82
CA ASP A 6 15.43 0.67 -1.05
C ASP A 6 14.94 0.04 -2.37
N ILE A 7 13.75 -0.56 -2.36
CA ILE A 7 13.15 -1.14 -3.57
C ILE A 7 12.23 -0.10 -4.19
N VAL A 8 12.38 0.16 -5.49
CA VAL A 8 11.49 1.03 -6.26
C VAL A 8 10.81 0.19 -7.33
N LEU A 9 9.47 0.19 -7.33
CA LEU A 9 8.65 -0.51 -8.30
C LEU A 9 7.75 0.47 -9.05
N PHE A 10 7.53 0.18 -10.33
CA PHE A 10 6.70 0.97 -11.23
C PHE A 10 5.52 0.13 -11.70
N LEU A 11 4.32 0.70 -11.67
CA LEU A 11 3.15 0.14 -12.34
C LEU A 11 2.68 1.11 -13.41
N SER A 12 2.37 0.58 -14.59
CA SER A 12 1.93 1.40 -15.73
C SER A 12 0.52 1.98 -15.56
N THR A 13 -0.22 1.52 -14.55
CA THR A 13 -1.60 1.94 -14.28
C THR A 13 -1.83 2.23 -12.80
N LEU A 14 -2.89 2.97 -12.51
CA LEU A 14 -3.35 3.21 -11.13
C LEU A 14 -4.09 1.97 -10.58
N PRO A 15 -4.00 1.67 -9.28
CA PRO A 15 -4.77 0.60 -8.68
C PRO A 15 -6.25 0.79 -8.88
N VAL A 16 -6.93 -0.29 -9.24
CA VAL A 16 -8.39 -0.28 -9.27
C VAL A 16 -8.85 -0.25 -7.80
N PRO A 17 -9.60 0.79 -7.37
CA PRO A 17 -10.03 0.88 -5.99
C PRO A 17 -10.98 -0.27 -5.65
N LYS A 18 -10.71 -0.99 -4.56
CA LYS A 18 -11.61 -2.01 -4.01
C LYS A 18 -12.82 -1.37 -3.31
N SER A 19 -13.76 -0.82 -4.08
CA SER A 19 -15.03 -0.36 -3.48
C SER A 19 -15.93 -1.55 -3.10
N ASN A 20 -16.63 -1.47 -1.96
CA ASN A 20 -17.61 -2.49 -1.54
C ASN A 20 -18.76 -2.72 -2.55
N ARG A 21 -18.95 -1.78 -3.51
CA ARG A 21 -19.93 -1.89 -4.61
C ARG A 21 -19.61 -3.03 -5.60
N TYR A 22 -18.44 -3.66 -5.48
CA TYR A 22 -17.94 -4.70 -6.37
C TYR A 22 -18.18 -6.13 -5.89
N ILE A 23 -18.79 -6.30 -4.71
CA ILE A 23 -19.19 -7.61 -4.17
C ILE A 23 -20.48 -8.03 -4.88
N ARG A 24 -20.34 -8.74 -6.00
CA ARG A 24 -21.49 -9.40 -6.62
C ARG A 24 -21.72 -10.73 -5.91
N ARG A 25 -22.95 -10.94 -5.45
CA ARG A 25 -23.41 -12.22 -4.92
C ARG A 25 -24.02 -13.01 -6.07
N LYS A 26 -23.45 -14.16 -6.40
CA LYS A 26 -24.10 -15.18 -7.23
C LYS A 26 -24.13 -16.45 -6.42
N ASN A 27 -25.32 -16.98 -6.15
CA ASN A 27 -25.51 -18.18 -5.33
C ASN A 27 -24.84 -18.09 -3.94
N GLY A 28 -24.89 -16.92 -3.30
CA GLY A 28 -24.26 -16.68 -1.98
C GLY A 28 -22.74 -16.49 -2.00
N GLN A 29 -22.06 -16.71 -3.12
CA GLN A 29 -20.61 -16.54 -3.25
C GLN A 29 -20.24 -15.11 -3.69
N VAL A 30 -19.17 -14.59 -3.10
CA VAL A 30 -18.60 -13.27 -3.37
C VAL A 30 -17.50 -13.39 -4.42
N PHE A 31 -17.64 -12.65 -5.53
CA PHE A 31 -16.63 -12.65 -6.61
C PHE A 31 -16.02 -11.27 -6.82
N LYS A 32 -14.72 -11.24 -7.17
CA LYS A 32 -14.04 -10.03 -7.64
C LYS A 32 -14.50 -9.70 -9.08
N PRO A 33 -14.73 -8.42 -9.43
CA PRO A 33 -15.01 -8.05 -10.82
C PRO A 33 -13.83 -8.33 -11.74
N ALA A 34 -14.12 -8.64 -13.00
CA ALA A 34 -13.12 -8.88 -14.05
C ALA A 34 -12.09 -7.74 -14.17
N ARG A 35 -12.51 -6.48 -14.01
CA ARG A 35 -11.62 -5.30 -14.05
C ARG A 35 -10.54 -5.36 -12.95
N VAL A 36 -10.90 -5.79 -11.75
CA VAL A 36 -9.96 -5.92 -10.62
C VAL A 36 -9.00 -7.07 -10.90
N LEU A 37 -9.51 -8.21 -11.36
CA LEU A 37 -8.68 -9.37 -11.70
C LEU A 37 -7.68 -9.05 -12.82
N HIS A 38 -8.11 -8.37 -13.88
CA HIS A 38 -7.23 -7.97 -14.98
C HIS A 38 -6.12 -7.03 -14.48
N TRP A 39 -6.47 -6.06 -13.65
CA TRP A 39 -5.49 -5.15 -13.06
C TRP A 39 -4.50 -5.90 -12.16
N GLU A 40 -4.98 -6.78 -11.27
CA GLU A 40 -4.13 -7.61 -10.40
C GLU A 40 -3.17 -8.46 -11.24
N SER A 41 -3.64 -9.15 -12.27
CA SER A 41 -2.78 -9.97 -13.14
C SER A 41 -1.69 -9.15 -13.84
N ARG A 42 -2.04 -7.96 -14.36
CA ARG A 42 -1.07 -7.06 -14.99
C ARG A 42 -0.04 -6.55 -13.98
N ALA A 43 -0.49 -6.05 -12.84
CA ALA A 43 0.39 -5.52 -11.80
C ALA A 43 1.34 -6.61 -11.25
N LEU A 44 0.85 -7.83 -11.08
CA LEU A 44 1.68 -8.97 -10.68
C LEU A 44 2.81 -9.25 -11.68
N TRP A 45 2.48 -9.25 -12.97
CA TRP A 45 3.45 -9.43 -14.04
C TRP A 45 4.48 -8.29 -14.08
N GLU A 46 4.02 -7.03 -13.98
CA GLU A 46 4.89 -5.85 -13.94
C GLU A 46 5.86 -5.90 -12.75
N ILE A 47 5.39 -6.28 -11.56
CA ILE A 47 6.21 -6.38 -10.35
C ILE A 47 7.23 -7.51 -10.49
N ARG A 48 6.82 -8.70 -10.94
CA ARG A 48 7.73 -9.85 -11.08
C ARG A 48 8.85 -9.61 -12.09
N ASN A 49 8.60 -8.79 -13.11
CA ASN A 49 9.66 -8.40 -14.06
C ASN A 49 10.65 -7.38 -13.48
N GLN A 50 10.32 -6.70 -12.38
CA GLN A 50 11.16 -5.69 -11.74
C GLN A 50 11.85 -6.22 -10.47
N PHE A 51 11.29 -7.27 -9.86
CA PHE A 51 11.74 -7.81 -8.59
C PHE A 51 11.73 -9.33 -8.61
N ASP A 52 12.92 -9.91 -8.49
CA ASP A 52 13.18 -11.36 -8.40
C ASP A 52 13.94 -11.71 -7.09
N GLY A 53 13.77 -10.87 -6.06
CA GLY A 53 14.47 -11.01 -4.80
C GLY A 53 13.65 -11.71 -3.71
N ASP A 54 14.31 -11.99 -2.58
CA ASP A 54 13.61 -12.39 -1.37
C ASP A 54 12.80 -11.22 -0.78
N GLY A 55 11.49 -11.41 -0.67
CA GLY A 55 10.58 -10.45 -0.05
C GLY A 55 11.02 -9.95 1.33
N PHE A 56 10.50 -8.79 1.74
CA PHE A 56 10.68 -8.28 3.09
C PHE A 56 9.94 -9.13 4.11
N LYS A 57 10.70 -9.66 5.09
CA LYS A 57 10.20 -10.42 6.25
C LYS A 57 10.26 -9.62 7.57
N LYS A 58 10.65 -8.35 7.48
CA LYS A 58 10.78 -7.42 8.61
C LYS A 58 9.91 -6.19 8.34
N PRO A 59 9.56 -5.40 9.37
CA PRO A 59 8.79 -4.19 9.20
C PRO A 59 9.38 -3.24 8.15
N VAL A 60 8.51 -2.66 7.32
CA VAL A 60 8.85 -1.74 6.22
C VAL A 60 8.06 -0.44 6.31
N SER A 61 8.63 0.60 5.72
CA SER A 61 7.95 1.84 5.34
C SER A 61 7.69 1.81 3.84
N VAL A 62 6.47 2.15 3.42
CA VAL A 62 6.11 2.20 2.00
C VAL A 62 5.69 3.61 1.61
N GLU A 63 6.27 4.14 0.54
CA GLU A 63 5.86 5.39 -0.09
C GLU A 63 5.20 5.09 -1.43
N VAL A 64 4.03 5.69 -1.67
CA VAL A 64 3.23 5.45 -2.88
C VAL A 64 2.94 6.77 -3.56
N TYR A 65 3.29 6.85 -4.84
CA TYR A 65 3.03 8.02 -5.68
C TYR A 65 2.06 7.64 -6.78
N PHE A 66 0.87 8.25 -6.75
CA PHE A 66 -0.16 8.06 -7.76
C PHE A 66 -0.10 9.19 -8.79
N PHE A 67 0.35 8.87 -10.00
CA PHE A 67 0.38 9.78 -11.15
C PHE A 67 -1.00 9.76 -11.81
N LEU A 68 -1.80 10.79 -11.54
CA LEU A 68 -3.22 10.85 -11.90
C LEU A 68 -3.41 11.52 -13.27
N PRO A 69 -4.00 10.84 -14.26
CA PRO A 69 -4.25 11.43 -15.57
C PRO A 69 -5.36 12.49 -15.55
N ASP A 70 -6.25 12.42 -14.56
CA ASP A 70 -7.43 13.28 -14.45
C ASP A 70 -7.74 13.60 -12.98
N ARG A 71 -8.69 14.53 -12.77
CA ARG A 71 -9.13 14.96 -11.44
C ARG A 71 -10.29 14.13 -10.87
N ARG A 72 -10.58 12.94 -11.41
CA ARG A 72 -11.65 12.10 -10.86
C ARG A 72 -11.36 11.77 -9.40
N LYS A 73 -12.39 11.85 -8.58
CA LYS A 73 -12.33 11.46 -7.16
C LYS A 73 -11.97 9.97 -7.09
N ARG A 74 -10.81 9.69 -6.51
CA ARG A 74 -10.32 8.35 -6.21
C ARG A 74 -10.03 8.26 -4.73
N ASP A 75 -10.57 7.23 -4.12
CA ASP A 75 -10.35 6.89 -2.73
C ASP A 75 -8.96 6.26 -2.58
N ILE A 76 -8.11 6.90 -1.78
CA ILE A 76 -6.72 6.48 -1.58
C ILE A 76 -6.68 5.14 -0.88
N ASP A 77 -7.47 4.97 0.17
CA ASP A 77 -7.41 3.79 1.03
C ASP A 77 -7.80 2.54 0.24
N ASN A 78 -8.79 2.68 -0.63
CA ASN A 78 -9.21 1.60 -1.53
C ASN A 78 -8.18 1.27 -2.62
N MET A 79 -7.36 2.24 -3.06
CA MET A 79 -6.25 1.97 -3.97
C MET A 79 -5.08 1.29 -3.25
N LEU A 80 -4.75 1.77 -2.04
CA LEU A 80 -3.70 1.20 -1.20
C LEU A 80 -4.02 -0.25 -0.82
N LYS A 81 -5.28 -0.55 -0.47
CA LYS A 81 -5.70 -1.92 -0.17
C LYS A 81 -5.36 -2.87 -1.32
N THR A 82 -5.77 -2.54 -2.55
CA THR A 82 -5.43 -3.34 -3.74
C THR A 82 -3.92 -3.45 -3.96
N LEU A 83 -3.16 -2.40 -3.62
CA LEU A 83 -1.71 -2.39 -3.73
C LEU A 83 -1.04 -3.33 -2.71
N TRP A 84 -1.52 -3.37 -1.46
CA TRP A 84 -1.01 -4.27 -0.43
C TRP A 84 -1.21 -5.73 -0.81
N ASP A 85 -2.42 -6.08 -1.27
CA ASP A 85 -2.69 -7.42 -1.77
C ASP A 85 -1.72 -7.85 -2.88
N ILE A 86 -1.36 -6.94 -3.80
CA ILE A 86 -0.50 -7.31 -4.92
C ILE A 86 0.97 -7.42 -4.54
N LEU A 87 1.45 -6.60 -3.62
CA LEU A 87 2.81 -6.70 -3.09
C LEU A 87 3.01 -8.01 -2.31
N GLU A 88 2.00 -8.46 -1.57
CA GLU A 88 2.01 -9.75 -0.90
C GLU A 88 1.97 -10.92 -1.90
N LYS A 89 1.05 -10.87 -2.88
CA LYS A 89 0.97 -11.89 -3.95
C LYS A 89 2.22 -11.99 -4.81
N ALA A 90 2.92 -10.88 -5.00
CA ALA A 90 4.21 -10.83 -5.70
C ALA A 90 5.38 -11.26 -4.81
N ASN A 91 5.15 -11.57 -3.52
CA ASN A 91 6.18 -11.89 -2.53
C ASN A 91 7.23 -10.77 -2.36
N VAL A 92 6.85 -9.51 -2.63
CA VAL A 92 7.70 -8.34 -2.35
C VAL A 92 7.76 -8.10 -0.84
N ILE A 93 6.61 -8.29 -0.18
CA ILE A 93 6.47 -8.24 1.28
C ILE A 93 5.79 -9.56 1.67
N ALA A 94 6.32 -10.25 2.69
CA ALA A 94 5.79 -11.55 3.09
C ALA A 94 4.36 -11.48 3.64
N ASN A 95 3.97 -10.34 4.21
CA ASN A 95 2.64 -10.06 4.75
C ASN A 95 2.42 -8.55 4.82
N ASP A 96 1.23 -8.07 4.42
CA ASP A 96 0.89 -6.65 4.48
C ASP A 96 0.96 -6.02 5.88
N ASN A 97 0.79 -6.80 6.95
CA ASN A 97 0.96 -6.33 8.35
C ASN A 97 2.39 -5.90 8.68
N LEU A 98 3.38 -6.19 7.82
CA LEU A 98 4.74 -5.67 7.96
C LEU A 98 4.86 -4.21 7.56
N ILE A 99 3.82 -3.59 7.00
CA ILE A 99 3.82 -2.19 6.59
C ILE A 99 3.50 -1.30 7.82
N PHE A 100 4.54 -0.78 8.46
CA PHE A 100 4.41 -0.02 9.72
C PHE A 100 4.25 1.48 9.49
N ALA A 101 4.66 1.97 8.32
CA ALA A 101 4.47 3.36 7.93
C ALA A 101 4.11 3.43 6.46
N THR A 102 3.13 4.27 6.13
CA THR A 102 2.74 4.55 4.76
C THR A 102 2.77 6.05 4.50
N LYS A 103 3.31 6.44 3.34
CA LYS A 103 3.21 7.80 2.84
C LYS A 103 2.60 7.75 1.45
N THR A 104 1.52 8.48 1.24
CA THR A 104 0.84 8.50 -0.05
C THR A 104 0.81 9.90 -0.63
N VAL A 105 1.18 10.02 -1.90
CA VAL A 105 1.20 11.29 -2.63
C VAL A 105 0.38 11.15 -3.92
N LYS A 106 -0.59 12.04 -4.11
CA LYS A 106 -1.30 12.20 -5.40
C LYS A 106 -0.56 13.24 -6.23
N VAL A 107 -0.14 12.87 -7.44
CA VAL A 107 0.49 13.77 -8.41
C VAL A 107 -0.54 14.05 -9.51
N PRO A 108 -1.30 15.16 -9.41
CA PRO A 108 -2.33 15.49 -10.40
C PRO A 108 -1.70 16.03 -11.70
N LYS A 109 -2.38 15.81 -12.84
CA LYS A 109 -2.00 16.38 -14.15
C LYS A 109 -0.56 16.06 -14.56
N SER A 110 -0.08 14.87 -14.25
CA SER A 110 1.29 14.46 -14.53
C SER A 110 1.61 14.26 -16.02
N GLY A 111 0.64 14.34 -16.93
CA GLY A 111 0.80 13.98 -18.35
C GLY A 111 0.99 12.47 -18.59
N THR A 112 1.41 11.73 -17.56
CA THR A 112 1.59 10.28 -17.52
C THR A 112 0.70 9.68 -16.42
N SER A 113 0.14 8.49 -16.63
CA SER A 113 -0.56 7.74 -15.58
C SER A 113 0.25 6.56 -15.10
N GLY A 114 0.26 6.31 -13.79
CA GLY A 114 0.97 5.16 -13.23
C GLY A 114 1.09 5.23 -11.72
N THR A 115 1.76 4.24 -11.14
CA THR A 115 2.02 4.16 -9.71
C THR A 115 3.49 3.89 -9.48
N VAL A 116 4.11 4.65 -8.58
CA VAL A 116 5.45 4.36 -8.10
C VAL A 116 5.36 3.95 -6.64
N ILE A 117 6.06 2.86 -6.30
CA ILE A 117 6.07 2.26 -4.98
C ILE A 117 7.52 2.23 -4.52
N VAL A 118 7.80 2.81 -3.36
CA VAL A 118 9.12 2.79 -2.74
C VAL A 118 9.02 2.05 -1.42
N ILE A 119 9.78 0.99 -1.24
CA ILE A 119 9.76 0.15 -0.04
C ILE A 119 11.11 0.23 0.65
N LYS A 120 11.10 0.61 1.92
CA LYS A 120 12.29 0.84 2.74
C LYS A 120 12.19 0.05 4.04
N PRO A 121 13.30 -0.39 4.65
CA PRO A 121 13.27 -0.91 6.02
C PRO A 121 12.67 0.12 6.99
N PHE A 122 11.73 -0.31 7.84
CA PHE A 122 11.09 0.59 8.81
C PHE A 122 12.12 1.08 9.84
N ARG A 123 12.14 2.39 10.06
CA ARG A 123 12.96 3.03 11.11
C ARG A 123 12.04 3.49 12.23
N ASN A 124 12.12 2.80 13.38
CA ASN A 124 11.27 3.08 14.54
C ASN A 124 11.59 4.46 15.15
N PRO A 125 10.65 5.43 15.14
CA PRO A 125 10.83 6.75 15.75
C PRO A 125 10.60 6.71 17.27
N LYS A 126 11.44 5.97 18.00
CA LYS A 126 11.27 5.68 19.44
C LYS A 126 10.95 6.90 20.31
N ARG A 127 11.65 8.02 20.09
CA ARG A 127 11.48 9.25 20.88
C ARG A 127 10.06 9.82 20.77
N VAL A 128 9.54 9.90 19.55
CA VAL A 128 8.21 10.43 19.27
C VAL A 128 7.11 9.50 19.82
N ILE A 129 7.33 8.19 19.72
CA ILE A 129 6.39 7.20 20.25
C ILE A 129 6.28 7.32 21.77
N GLU A 130 7.39 7.45 22.48
CA GLU A 130 7.35 7.57 23.95
C GLU A 130 6.67 8.87 24.39
N GLU A 131 6.93 9.98 23.69
CA GLU A 131 6.25 11.26 23.93
C GLU A 131 4.73 11.14 23.79
N TYR A 132 4.25 10.55 22.69
CA TYR A 132 2.81 10.33 22.50
C TYR A 132 2.22 9.30 23.47
N ARG A 133 3.01 8.33 23.93
CA ARG A 133 2.58 7.37 24.95
C ARG A 133 2.26 8.07 26.27
N LEU A 134 3.17 8.95 26.71
CA LEU A 134 2.98 9.74 27.94
C LEU A 134 1.76 10.66 27.84
N HIS A 135 1.62 11.42 26.75
CA HIS A 135 0.45 12.28 26.54
C HIS A 135 -0.88 11.48 26.51
N LEU A 136 -0.87 10.29 25.91
CA LEU A 136 -2.06 9.43 25.87
C LEU A 136 -2.42 8.87 27.25
N GLU A 137 -1.43 8.54 28.08
CA GLU A 137 -1.65 8.11 29.47
C GLU A 137 -2.20 9.24 30.34
N GLU A 138 -1.70 10.46 30.17
CA GLU A 138 -2.20 11.66 30.84
C GLU A 138 -3.65 11.95 30.47
N PHE A 139 -3.97 12.00 29.18
CA PHE A 139 -5.34 12.21 28.69
C PHE A 139 -6.34 11.16 29.23
N LYS A 140 -5.92 9.89 29.36
CA LYS A 140 -6.78 8.84 29.92
C LYS A 140 -7.05 9.02 31.41
N LYS A 141 -6.09 9.55 32.18
CA LYS A 141 -6.27 9.84 33.61
C LYS A 141 -7.29 10.96 33.82
N GLU A 142 -7.21 12.00 33.00
CA GLU A 142 -8.16 13.12 33.02
C GLU A 142 -9.61 12.67 32.77
N LEU A 143 -9.84 11.77 31.81
CA LEU A 143 -11.18 11.22 31.53
C LEU A 143 -11.75 10.30 32.61
N SER A 144 -10.88 9.77 33.49
CA SER A 144 -11.27 8.87 34.58
C SER A 144 -11.52 9.58 35.92
N THR A 145 -11.38 10.90 35.95
CA THR A 145 -11.61 11.78 37.10
C THR A 145 -12.95 12.49 36.94
#